data_AF-A0A401H954-F1
#
_entry.id   AF-A0A401H954-F1
#
_cell.length_a   1.000
_cell.length_b   1.000
_cell.length_c   1.000
_cell.angle_alpha   90.00
_cell.angle_beta   90.00
_cell.angle_gamma   90.00
#
_symmetry.space_group_name_H-M   'P 1'
#
loop_
_entity.id
_entity.type
_entity.pdbx_description
1 polymer ?
#
loop_
_entity_poly.entity_id
_entity_poly.type
_entity_poly.pdbx_seq_one_letter_code
_entity_poly.pdbx_strand_id
1 'polypeptide(L)'
;MARPALAVLLASLFIAPLLLSAASLASPGGVTVAVDVSHGQGTEGLDTIVSSCAGCTWVLILADESQEANITPDILELFQEKRYGGLTPENLSDVDVLLIGQAASLLSNDEVAAIASWGSQGKKAVWVAGDSDYPAQGSETAQQVVNQVLEALNSNIRIDYVSVEDDESNAERSYRVVGIVDPEGVFSFLKEGLPNGGKVLFHGPGGLFVIGTDGAPANPVKEPEKKPENVYVIVRTTENSRSVQHQDPTNGGLPAVLYDPLSDFYNTGPFPLMMAEVKDNVLIFASSETMYGGYEPMTAPEYYGVQLDGPQFVAKVIATMVGFTQGTFIVVEKVITQTETVTETVTKTQTETTTKTETATVTETAIQTTTVTETNTAVIAAAVIIILAALGAAFFLLRR
;
A
#
# COMPACT_ATOMS: atom_id res chain seq x y z
N MET A 1 -2.12 -74.08 26.79
CA MET A 1 -0.97 -73.40 27.42
C MET A 1 -0.72 -72.09 26.69
N ALA A 2 -0.52 -71.01 27.44
CA ALA A 2 0.15 -69.73 27.13
C ALA A 2 -0.26 -68.90 25.87
N ARG A 3 -0.70 -67.66 26.18
CA ARG A 3 -0.87 -66.42 25.38
C ARG A 3 0.49 -65.83 24.87
N PRO A 4 0.60 -64.66 24.20
CA PRO A 4 -0.38 -63.73 23.56
C PRO A 4 0.07 -63.12 22.17
N ALA A 5 -0.86 -62.34 21.58
CA ALA A 5 -0.70 -61.06 20.85
C ALA A 5 0.33 -60.89 19.71
N LEU A 6 -0.15 -60.52 18.51
CA LEU A 6 0.27 -59.27 17.86
C LEU A 6 -0.78 -58.82 16.84
N ALA A 7 -1.43 -57.69 17.12
CA ALA A 7 -2.24 -56.96 16.17
C ALA A 7 -1.30 -56.16 15.26
N VAL A 8 -1.47 -56.29 13.94
CA VAL A 8 -0.94 -55.33 12.97
C VAL A 8 -2.14 -54.85 12.15
N LEU A 9 -2.67 -53.71 12.56
CA LEU A 9 -3.61 -52.92 11.78
C LEU A 9 -2.80 -52.19 10.72
N LEU A 10 -2.86 -52.63 9.47
CA LEU A 10 -2.35 -51.86 8.34
C LEU A 10 -3.37 -50.75 8.06
N ALA A 11 -3.10 -49.55 8.58
CA ALA A 11 -3.84 -48.35 8.21
C ALA A 11 -3.44 -47.95 6.79
N SER A 12 -4.36 -48.14 5.86
CA SER A 12 -4.30 -47.66 4.48
C SER A 12 -4.24 -46.13 4.50
N LEU A 13 -3.08 -45.57 4.20
CA LEU A 13 -2.86 -44.14 4.04
C LEU A 13 -3.56 -43.69 2.74
N PHE A 14 -4.82 -43.22 2.86
CA PHE A 14 -5.47 -42.44 1.81
C PHE A 14 -4.78 -41.07 1.75
N ILE A 15 -3.77 -40.94 0.91
CA ILE A 15 -3.30 -39.64 0.42
C ILE A 15 -4.37 -39.16 -0.57
N ALA A 16 -5.33 -38.39 -0.09
CA ALA A 16 -6.18 -37.60 -0.96
C ALA A 16 -5.27 -36.53 -1.62
N PRO A 17 -5.13 -36.49 -2.96
CA PRO A 17 -4.57 -35.33 -3.59
C PRO A 17 -5.56 -34.18 -3.37
N LEU A 18 -5.10 -33.17 -2.63
CA LEU A 18 -5.77 -31.88 -2.51
C LEU A 18 -5.78 -31.26 -3.91
N LEU A 19 -6.77 -31.65 -4.71
CA LEU A 19 -7.12 -30.94 -5.93
C LEU A 19 -7.49 -29.54 -5.49
N LEU A 20 -6.65 -28.56 -5.84
CA LEU A 20 -7.05 -27.17 -5.93
C LEU A 20 -8.25 -27.15 -6.87
N SER A 21 -9.47 -27.18 -6.31
CA SER A 21 -10.60 -26.64 -7.00
C SER A 21 -10.31 -25.15 -7.13
N ALA A 22 -9.92 -24.72 -8.33
CA ALA A 22 -10.21 -23.37 -8.77
C ALA A 22 -11.72 -23.22 -8.59
N ALA A 23 -12.11 -22.63 -7.45
CA ALA A 23 -13.45 -22.12 -7.29
C ALA A 23 -13.56 -21.03 -8.35
N SER A 24 -14.12 -21.39 -9.50
CA SER A 24 -14.84 -20.45 -10.34
C SER A 24 -15.90 -19.84 -9.43
N LEU A 25 -15.56 -18.69 -8.85
CA LEU A 25 -16.54 -17.78 -8.30
C LEU A 25 -17.36 -17.32 -9.49
N ALA A 26 -18.52 -17.96 -9.68
CA ALA A 26 -19.56 -17.42 -10.53
C ALA A 26 -19.88 -15.99 -10.03
N SER A 27 -19.67 -15.01 -10.91
CA SER A 27 -19.77 -13.57 -10.65
C SER A 27 -21.15 -13.20 -10.06
N PRO A 28 -21.20 -12.72 -8.80
CA PRO A 28 -22.38 -12.08 -8.25
C PRO A 28 -22.28 -10.57 -8.52
N GLY A 29 -22.85 -10.09 -9.63
CA GLY A 29 -22.86 -8.67 -10.02
C GLY A 29 -21.47 -8.15 -10.38
N GLY A 30 -21.12 -8.23 -11.67
CA GLY A 30 -19.78 -7.86 -12.16
C GLY A 30 -19.46 -6.40 -11.83
N VAL A 31 -18.34 -6.19 -11.15
CA VAL A 31 -17.81 -4.84 -10.86
C VAL A 31 -17.47 -4.18 -12.18
N THR A 32 -17.96 -2.96 -12.40
CA THR A 32 -17.64 -2.18 -13.60
C THR A 32 -16.39 -1.35 -13.34
N VAL A 33 -15.35 -1.59 -14.13
CA VAL A 33 -14.08 -0.86 -14.09
C VAL A 33 -13.99 0.01 -15.34
N ALA A 34 -13.97 1.33 -15.15
CA ALA A 34 -13.76 2.28 -16.22
C ALA A 34 -12.30 2.72 -16.30
N VAL A 35 -11.78 2.82 -17.51
CA VAL A 35 -10.46 3.38 -17.81
C VAL A 35 -10.64 4.64 -18.64
N ASP A 36 -10.06 5.74 -18.19
CA ASP A 36 -10.07 7.00 -18.92
C ASP A 36 -8.97 7.02 -19.99
N VAL A 37 -9.32 7.30 -21.23
CA VAL A 37 -8.36 7.76 -22.25
C VAL A 37 -8.79 9.09 -22.84
N SER A 38 -9.93 9.64 -22.42
CA SER A 38 -10.57 10.80 -23.04
C SER A 38 -9.76 12.10 -22.88
N HIS A 39 -8.79 12.14 -21.96
CA HIS A 39 -7.94 13.30 -21.72
C HIS A 39 -6.53 13.13 -22.31
N GLY A 40 -6.39 12.33 -23.37
CA GLY A 40 -5.13 12.14 -24.10
C GLY A 40 -4.13 11.16 -23.47
N GLN A 41 -4.59 10.26 -22.59
CA GLN A 41 -3.77 9.18 -22.06
C GLN A 41 -3.34 8.24 -23.20
N GLY A 42 -2.15 7.66 -23.10
CA GLY A 42 -1.74 6.55 -23.97
C GLY A 42 -2.48 5.26 -23.65
N THR A 43 -2.19 4.21 -24.43
CA THR A 43 -2.87 2.90 -24.33
C THR A 43 -1.94 1.74 -23.95
N GLU A 44 -0.66 2.01 -23.77
CA GLU A 44 0.33 1.02 -23.36
C GLU A 44 0.01 0.44 -21.99
N GLY A 45 0.10 -0.89 -21.84
CA GLY A 45 -0.22 -1.60 -20.60
C GLY A 45 -1.71 -1.83 -20.32
N LEU A 46 -2.63 -1.36 -21.18
CA LEU A 46 -4.07 -1.60 -21.00
C LEU A 46 -4.45 -3.09 -21.06
N ASP A 47 -3.72 -3.89 -21.83
CA ASP A 47 -3.85 -5.36 -21.86
C ASP A 47 -3.57 -5.99 -20.50
N THR A 48 -2.53 -5.51 -19.82
CA THR A 48 -2.15 -5.94 -18.46
C THR A 48 -3.19 -5.48 -17.44
N ILE A 49 -3.69 -4.24 -17.57
CA ILE A 49 -4.75 -3.69 -16.72
C ILE A 49 -6.02 -4.54 -16.84
N VAL A 50 -6.53 -4.76 -18.05
CA VAL A 50 -7.77 -5.53 -18.27
C VAL A 50 -7.63 -6.97 -17.77
N SER A 51 -6.47 -7.59 -18.01
CA SER A 51 -6.19 -8.96 -17.56
C SER A 51 -6.13 -9.11 -16.03
N SER A 52 -6.02 -8.02 -15.28
CA SER A 52 -5.96 -8.05 -13.81
C SER A 52 -7.27 -8.47 -13.14
N CYS A 53 -8.41 -8.31 -13.82
CA CYS A 53 -9.72 -8.70 -13.32
C CYS A 53 -10.57 -9.36 -14.41
N ALA A 54 -10.44 -10.68 -14.55
CA ALA A 54 -11.22 -11.45 -15.52
C ALA A 54 -12.73 -11.48 -15.25
N GLY A 55 -13.17 -11.13 -14.03
CA GLY A 55 -14.58 -11.08 -13.63
C GLY A 55 -15.22 -9.69 -13.71
N CYS A 56 -14.46 -8.67 -14.09
CA CYS A 56 -14.92 -7.29 -14.19
C CYS A 56 -15.51 -6.99 -15.57
N THR A 57 -16.44 -6.05 -15.63
CA THR A 57 -16.86 -5.41 -16.89
C THR A 57 -15.97 -4.20 -17.13
N TRP A 58 -15.21 -4.22 -18.21
CA TRP A 58 -14.27 -3.16 -18.57
C TRP A 58 -14.90 -2.17 -19.55
N VAL A 59 -14.88 -0.90 -19.17
CA VAL A 59 -15.39 0.24 -19.93
C VAL A 59 -14.23 1.13 -20.33
N LEU A 60 -14.11 1.45 -21.61
CA LEU A 60 -13.16 2.46 -22.10
C LEU A 60 -13.88 3.80 -22.30
N ILE A 61 -13.44 4.85 -21.61
CA ILE A 61 -13.99 6.20 -21.76
C ILE A 61 -13.11 7.01 -22.72
N LEU A 62 -13.73 7.49 -23.80
CA LEU A 62 -13.12 8.21 -24.91
C LEU A 62 -13.67 9.64 -24.98
N ALA A 63 -12.92 10.56 -25.57
CA ALA A 63 -13.38 11.93 -25.83
C ALA A 63 -14.52 11.92 -26.85
N ASP A 64 -14.33 11.20 -27.95
CA ASP A 64 -15.30 11.02 -29.02
C ASP A 64 -14.94 9.77 -29.86
N GLU A 65 -15.82 9.40 -30.80
CA GLU A 65 -15.63 8.22 -31.66
C GLU A 65 -14.35 8.28 -32.52
N SER A 66 -13.85 9.48 -32.85
CA SER A 66 -12.65 9.63 -33.69
C SER A 66 -11.38 9.18 -32.98
N GLN A 67 -11.37 9.18 -31.64
CA GLN A 67 -10.23 8.74 -30.85
C GLN A 67 -9.90 7.26 -31.07
N GLU A 68 -10.88 6.43 -31.45
CA GLU A 68 -10.65 5.02 -31.75
C GLU A 68 -9.61 4.80 -32.86
N ALA A 69 -9.47 5.76 -33.79
CA ALA A 69 -8.49 5.67 -34.86
C ALA A 69 -7.03 5.67 -34.36
N ASN A 70 -6.80 6.10 -33.11
CA ASN A 70 -5.48 6.14 -32.47
C ASN A 70 -5.23 4.94 -31.55
N ILE A 71 -6.19 4.02 -31.43
CA ILE A 71 -6.10 2.84 -30.58
C ILE A 71 -6.12 1.60 -31.47
N THR A 72 -5.26 0.62 -31.17
CA THR A 72 -5.22 -0.61 -31.96
C THR A 72 -6.51 -1.42 -31.76
N PRO A 73 -7.01 -2.12 -32.79
CA PRO A 73 -8.19 -2.98 -32.66
C PRO A 73 -8.08 -4.00 -31.52
N ASP A 74 -6.89 -4.60 -31.35
CA ASP A 74 -6.65 -5.59 -30.29
C ASP A 74 -6.88 -5.01 -28.88
N ILE A 75 -6.53 -3.74 -28.66
CA ILE A 75 -6.79 -3.06 -27.37
C ILE A 75 -8.26 -2.71 -27.23
N LEU A 76 -8.91 -2.22 -28.30
CA LEU A 76 -10.35 -1.90 -28.27
C LEU A 76 -11.20 -3.13 -27.96
N GLU A 77 -10.82 -4.30 -28.47
CA GLU A 77 -11.53 -5.57 -28.26
C GLU A 77 -11.44 -6.10 -26.81
N LEU A 78 -10.52 -5.59 -25.99
CA LEU A 78 -10.43 -5.94 -24.56
C LEU A 78 -11.60 -5.39 -23.74
N PHE A 79 -12.21 -4.30 -24.19
CA PHE A 79 -13.26 -3.59 -23.47
C PHE A 79 -14.64 -4.06 -23.93
N GLN A 80 -15.51 -4.37 -22.97
CA GLN A 80 -16.88 -4.81 -23.26
C GLN A 80 -17.78 -3.63 -23.67
N GLU A 81 -17.44 -2.43 -23.23
CA GLU A 81 -18.17 -1.21 -23.53
C GLU A 81 -17.21 -0.05 -23.81
N LYS A 82 -17.62 0.83 -24.72
CA LYS A 82 -16.95 2.10 -25.01
C LYS A 82 -17.95 3.23 -24.77
N ARG A 83 -17.50 4.26 -24.08
CA ARG A 83 -18.29 5.45 -23.77
C ARG A 83 -17.59 6.69 -24.27
N TYR A 84 -18.35 7.67 -24.73
CA TYR A 84 -17.81 8.85 -25.40
C TYR A 84 -18.24 10.12 -24.67
N GLY A 85 -17.47 11.20 -24.82
CA GLY A 85 -17.75 12.50 -24.22
C GLY A 85 -17.08 12.74 -22.87
N GLY A 86 -16.11 11.92 -22.48
CA GLY A 86 -15.34 12.12 -21.25
C GLY A 86 -16.02 11.65 -19.96
N LEU A 87 -15.59 12.17 -18.81
CA LEU A 87 -15.98 11.71 -17.47
C LEU A 87 -17.31 12.33 -17.01
N THR A 88 -18.38 12.06 -17.77
CA THR A 88 -19.71 12.62 -17.53
C THR A 88 -20.51 11.82 -16.49
N PRO A 89 -21.59 12.39 -15.90
CA PRO A 89 -22.46 11.65 -14.99
C PRO A 89 -23.07 10.38 -15.61
N GLU A 90 -23.39 10.42 -16.91
CA GLU A 90 -23.90 9.26 -17.65
C GLU A 90 -22.82 8.18 -17.77
N ASN A 91 -21.61 8.58 -18.16
CA ASN A 91 -20.48 7.67 -18.36
C ASN A 91 -19.95 7.06 -17.05
N LEU A 92 -20.25 7.65 -15.89
CA LEU A 92 -19.85 7.15 -14.57
C LEU A 92 -20.98 6.42 -13.81
N SER A 93 -22.20 6.39 -14.36
CA SER A 93 -23.42 6.04 -13.60
C SER A 93 -23.43 4.64 -12.97
N ASP A 94 -22.84 3.65 -13.63
CA ASP A 94 -22.71 2.26 -13.18
C ASP A 94 -21.24 1.85 -12.93
N VAL A 95 -20.31 2.80 -12.98
CA VAL A 95 -18.88 2.56 -12.75
C VAL A 95 -18.64 2.39 -11.26
N ASP A 96 -17.93 1.33 -10.86
CA ASP A 96 -17.55 1.08 -9.47
C ASP A 96 -16.09 1.44 -9.19
N VAL A 97 -15.22 1.15 -10.17
CA VAL A 97 -13.80 1.46 -10.13
C VAL A 97 -13.45 2.38 -11.29
N LEU A 98 -12.78 3.50 -11.01
CA LEU A 98 -12.34 4.46 -12.03
C LEU A 98 -10.80 4.53 -12.05
N LEU A 99 -10.20 4.29 -13.21
CA LEU A 99 -8.77 4.43 -13.44
C LEU A 99 -8.51 5.64 -14.33
N ILE A 100 -7.72 6.59 -13.84
CA ILE A 100 -7.31 7.80 -14.56
C ILE A 100 -5.79 7.80 -14.60
N GLY A 101 -5.23 7.53 -15.77
CA GLY A 101 -3.78 7.56 -16.02
C GLY A 101 -3.24 8.98 -16.16
N GLN A 102 -2.06 9.09 -16.78
CA GLN A 102 -1.40 10.37 -17.04
C GLN A 102 -2.17 11.21 -18.07
N ALA A 103 -2.94 12.18 -17.59
CA ALA A 103 -3.72 13.06 -18.45
C ALA A 103 -2.88 14.14 -19.15
N ALA A 104 -3.14 14.34 -20.44
CA ALA A 104 -2.52 15.37 -21.27
C ALA A 104 -3.40 16.62 -21.45
N SER A 105 -4.61 16.61 -20.93
CA SER A 105 -5.52 17.76 -20.87
C SER A 105 -6.24 17.82 -19.53
N LEU A 106 -6.56 19.03 -19.08
CA LEU A 106 -7.33 19.25 -17.84
C LEU A 106 -8.76 18.69 -17.96
N LEU A 107 -9.30 18.27 -16.82
CA LEU A 107 -10.72 17.95 -16.71
C LEU A 107 -11.55 19.23 -16.73
N SER A 108 -12.71 19.17 -17.37
CA SER A 108 -13.69 20.26 -17.28
C SER A 108 -14.32 20.32 -15.88
N ASN A 109 -14.87 21.49 -15.52
CA ASN A 109 -15.57 21.65 -14.23
C ASN A 109 -16.75 20.68 -14.06
N ASP A 110 -17.44 20.36 -15.16
CA ASP A 110 -18.58 19.43 -15.15
C ASP A 110 -18.12 17.99 -14.88
N GLU A 111 -16.97 17.59 -15.42
CA GLU A 111 -16.36 16.28 -15.13
C GLU A 111 -15.85 16.18 -13.70
N VAL A 112 -15.20 17.24 -13.21
CA VAL A 112 -14.78 17.33 -11.80
C VAL A 112 -16.00 17.19 -10.87
N ALA A 113 -17.11 17.86 -11.19
CA ALA A 113 -18.36 17.73 -10.45
C ALA A 113 -18.99 16.33 -10.57
N ALA A 114 -18.90 15.69 -11.74
CA ALA A 114 -19.36 14.33 -11.97
C ALA A 114 -18.59 13.32 -11.10
N ILE A 115 -17.26 13.45 -11.02
CA ILE A 115 -16.39 12.62 -10.17
C ILE A 115 -16.74 12.82 -8.69
N ALA A 116 -16.92 14.07 -8.24
CA ALA A 116 -17.33 14.35 -6.87
C ALA A 116 -18.68 13.68 -6.52
N SER A 117 -19.66 13.83 -7.42
CA SER A 117 -20.99 13.22 -7.27
C SER A 117 -20.90 11.69 -7.26
N TRP A 118 -20.16 11.10 -8.21
CA TRP A 118 -19.93 9.66 -8.30
C TRP A 118 -19.29 9.09 -7.03
N GLY A 119 -18.18 9.69 -6.56
CA GLY A 119 -17.49 9.25 -5.34
C GLY A 119 -18.35 9.36 -4.08
N SER A 120 -19.35 10.25 -4.06
CA SER A 120 -20.28 10.39 -2.94
C SER A 120 -21.33 9.27 -2.83
N GLN A 121 -21.52 8.46 -3.88
CA GLN A 121 -22.54 7.40 -3.92
C GLN A 121 -22.20 6.20 -3.01
N GLY A 122 -20.96 6.11 -2.53
CA GLY A 122 -20.49 5.03 -1.67
C GLY A 122 -19.99 3.82 -2.45
N LYS A 123 -19.11 3.03 -1.82
CA LYS A 123 -18.50 1.82 -2.39
C LYS A 123 -17.85 2.06 -3.76
N LYS A 124 -17.22 3.22 -3.94
CA LYS A 124 -16.45 3.55 -5.15
C LYS A 124 -14.96 3.43 -4.89
N ALA A 125 -14.17 3.15 -5.92
CA ALA A 125 -12.72 3.19 -5.83
C ALA A 125 -12.12 3.91 -7.02
N VAL A 126 -11.15 4.79 -6.79
CA VAL A 126 -10.45 5.52 -7.86
C VAL A 126 -8.95 5.33 -7.74
N TRP A 127 -8.28 5.19 -8.87
CA TRP A 127 -6.83 5.33 -8.96
C TRP A 127 -6.54 6.43 -9.97
N VAL A 128 -6.04 7.56 -9.48
CA VAL A 128 -5.60 8.69 -10.29
C VAL A 128 -4.08 8.78 -10.28
N ALA A 129 -3.48 8.95 -11.45
CA ALA A 129 -2.04 8.97 -11.61
C ALA A 129 -1.56 10.23 -12.34
N GLY A 130 -0.45 10.77 -11.83
CA GLY A 130 0.25 11.89 -12.44
C GLY A 130 1.57 11.48 -13.06
N ASP A 131 2.44 12.47 -13.17
CA ASP A 131 3.83 12.38 -13.60
C ASP A 131 4.60 13.42 -12.75
N SER A 132 5.55 14.14 -13.36
CA SER A 132 6.34 15.20 -12.77
C SER A 132 6.35 16.47 -13.62
N ASP A 133 7.07 17.49 -13.12
CA ASP A 133 7.37 18.70 -13.87
C ASP A 133 8.54 18.53 -14.88
N TYR A 134 9.01 17.29 -15.13
CA TYR A 134 10.18 17.06 -15.96
C TYR A 134 9.99 17.59 -17.40
N PRO A 135 10.98 18.26 -18.02
CA PRO A 135 10.76 19.01 -19.25
C PRO A 135 10.29 18.18 -20.45
N ALA A 136 10.60 16.88 -20.47
CA ALA A 136 10.16 15.97 -21.53
C ALA A 136 8.64 15.81 -21.59
N GLN A 137 7.93 16.08 -20.48
CA GLN A 137 6.47 16.01 -20.41
C GLN A 137 5.78 17.25 -21.01
N GLY A 138 6.51 18.35 -21.14
CA GLY A 138 6.01 19.59 -21.73
C GLY A 138 5.14 20.47 -20.82
N SER A 139 4.42 19.90 -19.84
CA SER A 139 3.65 20.66 -18.84
C SER A 139 3.35 19.84 -17.58
N GLU A 140 2.94 20.52 -16.51
CA GLU A 140 2.47 19.93 -15.23
C GLU A 140 0.99 19.49 -15.26
N THR A 141 0.41 19.30 -16.45
CA THR A 141 -1.03 19.04 -16.64
C THR A 141 -1.50 17.77 -15.94
N ALA A 142 -0.72 16.70 -15.96
CA ALA A 142 -1.05 15.45 -15.27
C ALA A 142 -1.15 15.67 -13.75
N GLN A 143 -0.24 16.47 -13.17
CA GLN A 143 -0.26 16.81 -11.73
C GLN A 143 -1.47 17.67 -11.38
N GLN A 144 -1.86 18.59 -12.26
CA GLN A 144 -3.08 19.38 -12.08
C GLN A 144 -4.33 18.48 -12.08
N VAL A 145 -4.44 17.52 -13.00
CA VAL A 145 -5.57 16.58 -13.05
C VAL A 145 -5.65 15.72 -11.80
N VAL A 146 -4.52 15.20 -11.31
CA VAL A 146 -4.47 14.48 -10.03
C VAL A 146 -5.03 15.35 -8.91
N ASN A 147 -4.57 16.59 -8.79
CA ASN A 147 -5.06 17.50 -7.74
C ASN A 147 -6.55 17.86 -7.92
N GLN A 148 -7.05 18.05 -9.16
CA GLN A 148 -8.48 18.24 -9.43
C GLN A 148 -9.34 17.07 -8.91
N VAL A 149 -8.93 15.83 -9.19
CA VAL A 149 -9.64 14.61 -8.76
C VAL A 149 -9.58 14.46 -7.24
N LEU A 150 -8.40 14.63 -6.64
CA LEU A 150 -8.22 14.48 -5.19
C LEU A 150 -8.99 15.56 -4.41
N GLU A 151 -9.04 16.79 -4.91
CA GLU A 151 -9.87 17.86 -4.34
C GLU A 151 -11.37 17.57 -4.47
N ALA A 152 -11.82 17.10 -5.63
CA ALA A 152 -13.23 16.72 -5.86
C ALA A 152 -13.71 15.64 -4.88
N LEU A 153 -12.82 14.72 -4.50
CA LEU A 153 -13.09 13.64 -3.56
C LEU A 153 -12.81 14.01 -2.10
N ASN A 154 -12.45 15.28 -1.86
CA ASN A 154 -12.06 15.79 -0.54
C ASN A 154 -10.95 14.95 0.12
N SER A 155 -9.99 14.47 -0.68
CA SER A 155 -8.83 13.69 -0.23
C SER A 155 -7.84 14.59 0.51
N ASN A 156 -7.09 13.99 1.43
CA ASN A 156 -5.92 14.62 2.05
C ASN A 156 -4.65 14.46 1.22
N ILE A 157 -4.61 13.61 0.19
CA ILE A 157 -3.42 13.40 -0.65
C ILE A 157 -3.33 14.49 -1.72
N ARG A 158 -2.13 14.94 -2.08
CA ARG A 158 -1.84 15.81 -3.22
C ARG A 158 -0.56 15.36 -3.92
N ILE A 159 -0.40 15.78 -5.16
CA ILE A 159 0.86 15.68 -5.89
C ILE A 159 1.52 17.06 -5.98
N ASP A 160 2.81 17.10 -5.71
CA ASP A 160 3.64 18.30 -5.78
C ASP A 160 4.14 18.54 -7.21
N TYR A 161 4.40 19.80 -7.56
CA TYR A 161 4.90 20.26 -8.86
C TYR A 161 6.43 20.17 -8.94
N VAL A 162 6.94 18.95 -8.77
CA VAL A 162 8.37 18.60 -8.82
C VAL A 162 8.56 17.28 -9.55
N SER A 163 9.81 16.94 -9.84
CA SER A 163 10.27 15.60 -10.16
C SER A 163 11.00 14.99 -8.97
N VAL A 164 10.82 13.69 -8.77
CA VAL A 164 11.52 12.89 -7.78
C VAL A 164 12.47 11.95 -8.51
N GLU A 165 13.72 11.99 -8.10
CA GLU A 165 14.82 11.22 -8.68
C GLU A 165 15.50 10.38 -7.61
N ASP A 166 15.97 9.17 -7.95
CA ASP A 166 16.61 8.26 -7.00
C ASP A 166 17.89 7.67 -7.61
N ASP A 167 19.06 8.09 -7.13
CA ASP A 167 20.35 7.61 -7.63
C ASP A 167 20.65 6.15 -7.20
N GLU A 168 19.97 5.63 -6.19
CA GLU A 168 20.21 4.29 -5.62
C GLU A 168 19.26 3.23 -6.17
N SER A 169 17.97 3.56 -6.28
CA SER A 169 16.92 2.66 -6.77
C SER A 169 16.34 3.18 -8.09
N ASN A 170 17.02 2.87 -9.19
CA ASN A 170 16.60 3.26 -10.54
C ASN A 170 16.95 2.24 -11.61
N ALA A 171 16.38 2.46 -12.80
CA ALA A 171 16.72 1.78 -14.04
C ALA A 171 17.62 2.68 -14.92
N GLU A 172 18.94 2.59 -14.72
CA GLU A 172 20.02 3.34 -15.41
C GLU A 172 20.09 4.87 -15.21
N ARG A 173 19.01 5.55 -14.86
CA ARG A 173 18.97 7.00 -14.65
C ARG A 173 18.13 7.35 -13.44
N SER A 174 18.54 8.37 -12.70
CA SER A 174 17.90 8.84 -11.45
C SER A 174 16.40 9.09 -11.58
N TYR A 175 15.93 9.65 -12.69
CA TYR A 175 14.51 9.90 -12.94
C TYR A 175 13.69 8.63 -13.29
N ARG A 176 14.33 7.49 -13.59
CA ARG A 176 13.67 6.20 -13.86
C ARG A 176 13.59 5.40 -12.56
N VAL A 177 12.87 5.96 -11.61
CA VAL A 177 12.82 5.49 -10.23
C VAL A 177 12.23 4.09 -10.16
N VAL A 178 12.92 3.20 -9.45
CA VAL A 178 12.38 1.90 -9.07
C VAL A 178 11.83 2.06 -7.65
N GLY A 179 10.52 2.27 -7.56
CA GLY A 179 9.80 2.43 -6.31
C GLY A 179 9.82 1.15 -5.47
N ILE A 180 9.81 1.35 -4.15
CA ILE A 180 9.82 0.29 -3.14
C ILE A 180 8.40 0.14 -2.59
N VAL A 181 7.74 -0.97 -2.89
CA VAL A 181 6.44 -1.34 -2.31
C VAL A 181 6.65 -1.74 -0.85
N ASP A 182 6.35 -0.83 0.07
CA ASP A 182 6.51 -1.04 1.51
C ASP A 182 5.34 -0.47 2.33
N PRO A 183 4.09 -0.91 2.06
CA PRO A 183 2.94 -0.47 2.84
C PRO A 183 2.91 -1.07 4.24
N GLU A 184 2.30 -0.32 5.15
CA GLU A 184 1.95 -0.75 6.50
C GLU A 184 0.43 -0.89 6.68
N GLY A 185 0.03 -1.42 7.83
CA GLY A 185 -1.37 -1.50 8.24
C GLY A 185 -2.22 -2.38 7.31
N VAL A 186 -3.41 -1.91 6.97
CA VAL A 186 -4.41 -2.67 6.20
C VAL A 186 -3.96 -2.98 4.76
N PHE A 187 -2.94 -2.30 4.25
CA PHE A 187 -2.38 -2.53 2.91
C PHE A 187 -1.09 -3.33 2.92
N SER A 188 -0.61 -3.80 4.07
CA SER A 188 0.65 -4.57 4.18
C SER A 188 0.71 -5.81 3.28
N PHE A 189 -0.44 -6.42 2.97
CA PHE A 189 -0.52 -7.54 2.05
C PHE A 189 -0.07 -7.20 0.62
N LEU A 190 -0.04 -5.92 0.21
CA LEU A 190 0.35 -5.53 -1.14
C LEU A 190 1.82 -5.87 -1.46
N LYS A 191 2.73 -5.90 -0.48
CA LYS A 191 4.13 -6.34 -0.69
C LYS A 191 4.33 -7.86 -0.71
N GLU A 192 3.35 -8.64 -0.24
CA GLU A 192 3.50 -10.09 -0.10
C GLU A 192 3.52 -10.80 -1.46
N GLY A 193 4.40 -11.79 -1.64
CA GLY A 193 4.41 -12.63 -2.84
C GLY A 193 4.88 -11.93 -4.12
N LEU A 194 5.45 -10.72 -4.03
CA LEU A 194 6.08 -10.04 -5.17
C LEU A 194 7.50 -10.60 -5.40
N PRO A 195 7.77 -11.26 -6.54
CA PRO A 195 8.98 -12.05 -6.76
C PRO A 195 10.27 -11.21 -6.87
N ASN A 196 10.17 -9.94 -7.25
CA ASN A 196 11.32 -9.04 -7.38
C ASN A 196 11.49 -8.12 -6.17
N GLY A 197 10.85 -8.46 -5.04
CA GLY A 197 11.01 -7.76 -3.76
C GLY A 197 10.21 -6.46 -3.67
N GLY A 198 9.15 -6.31 -4.46
CA GLY A 198 8.31 -5.11 -4.46
C GLY A 198 8.90 -3.97 -5.27
N LYS A 199 9.63 -4.27 -6.35
CA LYS A 199 10.21 -3.28 -7.25
C LYS A 199 9.21 -2.91 -8.34
N VAL A 200 8.84 -1.65 -8.44
CA VAL A 200 7.86 -1.16 -9.41
C VAL A 200 8.39 0.09 -10.09
N LEU A 201 8.17 0.23 -11.40
CA LEU A 201 8.69 1.37 -12.14
C LEU A 201 7.84 2.61 -11.92
N PHE A 202 8.51 3.71 -11.65
CA PHE A 202 8.02 5.07 -11.68
C PHE A 202 8.93 5.83 -12.67
N HIS A 203 8.48 6.02 -13.91
CA HIS A 203 9.26 6.52 -15.03
C HIS A 203 9.16 8.07 -15.14
N GLY A 204 9.77 8.74 -14.16
CA GLY A 204 9.78 10.20 -14.04
C GLY A 204 8.77 10.72 -13.02
N PRO A 205 8.70 10.16 -11.80
CA PRO A 205 7.61 10.49 -10.90
C PRO A 205 7.72 11.88 -10.33
N GLY A 206 6.58 12.51 -10.02
CA GLY A 206 6.51 13.58 -9.04
C GLY A 206 6.55 13.08 -7.59
N GLY A 207 6.48 14.01 -6.64
CA GLY A 207 6.37 13.71 -5.21
C GLY A 207 4.94 13.83 -4.71
N LEU A 208 4.45 12.85 -3.96
CA LEU A 208 3.17 13.00 -3.26
C LEU A 208 3.37 13.63 -1.88
N PHE A 209 2.33 14.28 -1.38
CA PHE A 209 2.27 14.80 -0.01
C PHE A 209 0.86 14.72 0.55
N VAL A 210 0.71 15.03 1.84
CA VAL A 210 -0.60 15.12 2.49
C VAL A 210 -0.86 16.53 2.97
N ILE A 211 -2.13 16.94 2.95
CA ILE A 211 -2.64 17.99 3.83
C ILE A 211 -2.76 17.36 5.21
N GLY A 212 -1.83 17.72 6.08
CA GLY A 212 -1.66 17.13 7.40
C GLY A 212 -2.81 17.42 8.36
N THR A 213 -2.79 16.79 9.52
CA THR A 213 -3.81 16.94 10.57
C THR A 213 -3.93 18.37 11.12
N ASP A 214 -2.89 19.19 10.96
CA ASP A 214 -2.84 20.61 11.30
C ASP A 214 -3.27 21.53 10.13
N GLY A 215 -3.65 20.96 8.99
CA GLY A 215 -4.00 21.67 7.76
C GLY A 215 -2.81 22.12 6.92
N ALA A 216 -1.57 21.83 7.33
CA ALA A 216 -0.37 22.17 6.57
C ALA A 216 0.08 21.02 5.65
N PRO A 217 0.66 21.31 4.47
CA PRO A 217 1.33 20.31 3.66
C PRO A 217 2.47 19.62 4.43
N ALA A 218 2.60 18.30 4.29
CA ALA A 218 3.66 17.52 4.92
C ALA A 218 4.04 16.30 4.09
N ASN A 219 5.31 15.89 4.18
CA ASN A 219 5.74 14.59 3.69
C ASN A 219 5.43 13.53 4.76
N PRO A 220 4.47 12.61 4.53
CA PRO A 220 4.00 11.67 5.54
C PRO A 220 5.01 10.61 5.96
N VAL A 221 6.11 10.43 5.22
CA VAL A 221 7.19 9.51 5.58
C VAL A 221 8.17 10.19 6.57
N LYS A 222 8.44 11.48 6.36
CA LYS A 222 9.36 12.26 7.20
C LYS A 222 8.69 12.86 8.43
N GLU A 223 7.41 13.20 8.31
CA GLU A 223 6.58 13.80 9.35
C GLU A 223 5.36 12.91 9.64
N PRO A 224 5.58 11.67 10.13
CA PRO A 224 4.50 10.69 10.32
C PRO A 224 3.43 11.15 11.30
N GLU A 225 3.75 12.07 12.23
CA GLU A 225 2.82 12.67 13.17
C GLU A 225 1.79 13.61 12.51
N LYS A 226 2.07 14.13 11.31
CA LYS A 226 1.15 14.96 10.53
C LYS A 226 0.27 14.15 9.59
N LYS A 227 0.60 12.88 9.36
CA LYS A 227 -0.11 12.00 8.42
C LYS A 227 -1.53 11.70 8.94
N PRO A 228 -2.59 11.96 8.16
CA PRO A 228 -3.93 11.50 8.51
C PRO A 228 -3.99 9.98 8.73
N GLU A 229 -4.77 9.53 9.71
CA GLU A 229 -4.84 8.10 10.10
C GLU A 229 -5.35 7.21 8.96
N ASN A 230 -6.24 7.75 8.11
CA ASN A 230 -6.85 7.06 7.00
C ASN A 230 -5.99 7.08 5.71
N VAL A 231 -4.81 7.70 5.74
CA VAL A 231 -3.85 7.74 4.63
C VAL A 231 -2.70 6.76 4.87
N TYR A 232 -2.34 6.01 3.84
CA TYR A 232 -1.32 4.95 3.86
C TYR A 232 -0.32 5.18 2.73
N VAL A 233 0.97 5.18 3.06
CA VAL A 233 2.04 5.18 2.05
C VAL A 233 2.18 3.77 1.52
N ILE A 234 2.11 3.60 0.20
CA ILE A 234 2.15 2.30 -0.48
C ILE A 234 3.49 2.05 -1.13
N VAL A 235 3.97 3.05 -1.88
CA VAL A 235 5.26 3.02 -2.57
C VAL A 235 6.04 4.27 -2.23
N ARG A 236 7.33 4.13 -1.99
CA ARG A 236 8.25 5.24 -1.70
C ARG A 236 9.61 5.04 -2.38
N THR A 237 10.39 6.10 -2.43
CA THR A 237 11.81 6.07 -2.79
C THR A 237 12.71 5.60 -1.64
N THR A 238 14.01 5.52 -1.92
CA THR A 238 15.06 5.40 -0.90
C THR A 238 15.22 6.69 -0.08
N GLU A 239 15.96 6.61 1.03
CA GLU A 239 16.24 7.76 1.89
C GLU A 239 17.09 8.84 1.19
N ASN A 240 17.87 8.48 0.15
CA ASN A 240 18.80 9.38 -0.52
C ASN A 240 18.29 9.92 -1.87
N SER A 241 17.02 9.67 -2.21
CA SER A 241 16.38 10.28 -3.38
C SER A 241 16.34 11.81 -3.27
N ARG A 242 16.03 12.51 -4.36
CA ARG A 242 16.00 13.98 -4.43
C ARG A 242 14.72 14.45 -5.08
N SER A 243 14.18 15.57 -4.62
CA SER A 243 13.20 16.33 -5.39
C SER A 243 13.90 17.43 -6.19
N VAL A 244 13.49 17.64 -7.42
CA VAL A 244 14.01 18.65 -8.34
C VAL A 244 12.84 19.44 -8.91
N GLN A 245 12.92 20.77 -8.86
CA GLN A 245 11.99 21.63 -9.59
C GLN A 245 12.64 21.97 -10.94
N HIS A 246 12.20 21.31 -12.00
CA HIS A 246 12.66 21.54 -13.37
C HIS A 246 11.97 22.74 -14.01
N GLN A 247 10.71 23.01 -13.65
CA GLN A 247 9.95 24.13 -14.19
C GLN A 247 9.85 25.28 -13.17
N ASP A 248 10.75 26.26 -13.35
CA ASP A 248 10.79 27.45 -12.51
C ASP A 248 9.49 28.27 -12.67
N PRO A 249 8.82 28.67 -11.56
CA PRO A 249 7.62 29.50 -11.63
C PRO A 249 7.82 30.86 -12.30
N THR A 250 9.05 31.38 -12.30
CA THR A 250 9.39 32.62 -13.04
C THR A 250 9.36 32.43 -14.56
N ASN A 251 9.44 31.19 -15.03
CA ASN A 251 9.39 30.81 -16.44
C ASN A 251 8.04 30.17 -16.84
N GLY A 252 7.02 30.28 -15.99
CA GLY A 252 5.67 29.81 -16.28
C GLY A 252 5.33 28.42 -15.72
N GLY A 253 6.26 27.80 -14.98
CA GLY A 253 5.98 26.57 -14.24
C GLY A 253 5.06 26.79 -13.04
N LEU A 254 4.54 25.71 -12.48
CA LEU A 254 3.75 25.75 -11.26
C LEU A 254 4.65 25.73 -10.00
N PRO A 255 4.29 26.47 -8.95
CA PRO A 255 5.09 26.49 -7.74
C PRO A 255 4.97 25.16 -6.99
N ALA A 256 6.11 24.51 -6.78
CA ALA A 256 6.22 23.40 -5.84
C ALA A 256 5.81 23.81 -4.42
N VAL A 257 5.25 22.87 -3.67
CA VAL A 257 4.63 23.05 -2.36
C VAL A 257 5.59 22.70 -1.24
N LEU A 258 6.25 21.53 -1.32
CA LEU A 258 7.20 21.10 -0.29
C LEU A 258 8.64 21.49 -0.62
N TYR A 259 8.97 21.69 -1.90
CA TYR A 259 10.34 22.01 -2.34
C TYR A 259 10.87 23.32 -1.75
N ASP A 260 12.10 23.30 -1.26
CA ASP A 260 12.83 24.49 -0.83
C ASP A 260 14.30 24.33 -1.22
N PRO A 261 14.83 25.12 -2.18
CA PRO A 261 16.19 24.96 -2.69
C PRO A 261 17.28 25.14 -1.63
N LEU A 262 16.95 25.63 -0.43
CA LEU A 262 17.88 25.84 0.68
C LEU A 262 17.73 24.80 1.81
N SER A 263 16.84 23.81 1.67
CA SER A 263 16.54 22.83 2.72
C SER A 263 16.73 21.39 2.26
N ASP A 264 17.76 20.74 2.81
CA ASP A 264 18.00 19.31 2.61
C ASP A 264 16.83 18.46 3.14
N PHE A 265 16.15 18.92 4.20
CA PHE A 265 15.01 18.22 4.79
C PHE A 265 13.87 18.06 3.77
N TYR A 266 13.58 19.09 2.98
CA TYR A 266 12.54 19.00 1.97
C TYR A 266 13.03 18.30 0.71
N ASN A 267 14.28 18.55 0.31
CA ASN A 267 14.77 18.11 -0.99
C ASN A 267 15.39 16.71 -1.04
N THR A 268 15.70 16.10 0.10
CA THR A 268 16.28 14.74 0.18
C THR A 268 15.21 13.74 0.62
N GLY A 269 15.24 12.50 0.15
CA GLY A 269 14.26 11.47 0.44
C GLY A 269 14.08 11.10 1.91
N PRO A 270 13.16 10.17 2.17
CA PRO A 270 12.31 9.46 1.21
C PRO A 270 11.07 10.26 0.80
N PHE A 271 10.55 10.00 -0.40
CA PHE A 271 9.33 10.58 -0.93
C PHE A 271 8.29 9.49 -1.19
N PRO A 272 7.01 9.71 -0.83
CA PRO A 272 5.95 8.80 -1.24
C PRO A 272 5.66 8.99 -2.75
N LEU A 273 5.60 7.87 -3.45
CA LEU A 273 5.31 7.80 -4.88
C LEU A 273 3.89 7.29 -5.15
N MET A 274 3.34 6.50 -4.21
CA MET A 274 1.96 6.07 -4.24
C MET A 274 1.39 6.03 -2.83
N MET A 275 0.18 6.54 -2.66
CA MET A 275 -0.56 6.52 -1.40
C MET A 275 -1.99 6.04 -1.61
N ALA A 276 -2.56 5.47 -0.56
CA ALA A 276 -3.97 5.13 -0.47
C ALA A 276 -4.65 5.98 0.61
N GLU A 277 -5.89 6.40 0.38
CA GLU A 277 -6.74 6.99 1.38
C GLU A 277 -8.06 6.22 1.46
N VAL A 278 -8.41 5.76 2.65
CA VAL A 278 -9.66 5.06 2.89
C VAL A 278 -10.68 6.03 3.48
N LYS A 279 -11.84 6.15 2.83
CA LYS A 279 -12.97 6.95 3.33
C LYS A 279 -14.22 6.07 3.35
N ASP A 280 -15.23 6.49 4.11
CA ASP A 280 -16.49 5.74 4.25
C ASP A 280 -17.15 5.41 2.90
N ASN A 281 -17.02 6.31 1.94
CA ASN A 281 -17.67 6.25 0.63
C ASN A 281 -16.74 5.87 -0.53
N VAL A 282 -15.43 6.10 -0.40
CA VAL A 282 -14.49 5.95 -1.51
C VAL A 282 -13.11 5.46 -1.04
N LEU A 283 -12.54 4.52 -1.77
CA LEU A 283 -11.12 4.16 -1.69
C LEU A 283 -10.34 4.90 -2.78
N ILE A 284 -9.33 5.65 -2.38
CA ILE A 284 -8.53 6.47 -3.30
C ILE A 284 -7.11 5.91 -3.34
N PHE A 285 -6.60 5.64 -4.53
CA PHE A 285 -5.17 5.50 -4.78
C PHE A 285 -4.71 6.70 -5.61
N ALA A 286 -3.60 7.30 -5.19
CA ALA A 286 -2.90 8.32 -5.94
C ALA A 286 -1.47 7.86 -6.20
N SER A 287 -1.00 7.97 -7.44
CA SER A 287 0.40 7.70 -7.78
C SER A 287 1.00 8.83 -8.60
N SER A 288 2.31 8.99 -8.50
CA SER A 288 3.07 9.95 -9.30
C SER A 288 3.64 9.36 -10.60
N GLU A 289 3.27 8.12 -10.92
CA GLU A 289 3.44 7.48 -12.23
C GLU A 289 2.13 6.79 -12.60
N THR A 290 1.82 6.72 -13.90
CA THR A 290 0.65 6.06 -14.44
C THR A 290 0.79 4.55 -14.54
N MET A 291 -0.32 3.86 -14.28
CA MET A 291 -0.41 2.40 -14.40
C MET A 291 -0.55 1.94 -15.87
N TYR A 292 -0.94 2.84 -16.77
CA TYR A 292 -0.99 2.62 -18.22
C TYR A 292 -0.70 3.92 -18.99
N GLY A 293 -0.33 3.81 -20.25
CA GLY A 293 -0.34 4.93 -21.20
C GLY A 293 0.78 5.96 -21.08
N GLY A 294 1.64 5.87 -20.06
CA GLY A 294 2.90 6.61 -19.96
C GLY A 294 3.95 6.08 -20.95
N TYR A 295 5.13 6.71 -21.01
CA TYR A 295 6.22 6.26 -21.88
C TYR A 295 6.68 4.82 -21.58
N GLU A 296 6.76 4.49 -20.30
CA GLU A 296 6.89 3.11 -19.80
C GLU A 296 6.08 3.04 -18.50
N PRO A 297 4.85 2.51 -18.53
CA PRO A 297 3.95 2.57 -17.39
C PRO A 297 4.35 1.60 -16.27
N MET A 298 3.75 1.78 -15.08
CA MET A 298 3.98 0.91 -13.91
C MET A 298 3.69 -0.57 -14.17
N THR A 299 2.95 -0.91 -15.23
CA THR A 299 2.70 -2.29 -15.67
C THR A 299 3.91 -2.98 -16.31
N ALA A 300 5.03 -2.28 -16.52
CA ALA A 300 6.26 -2.87 -17.05
C ALA A 300 6.77 -4.06 -16.18
N PRO A 301 7.03 -5.24 -16.76
CA PRO A 301 7.61 -6.38 -16.05
C PRO A 301 9.15 -6.30 -15.95
N GLU A 302 9.78 -5.49 -16.80
CA GLU A 302 11.22 -5.29 -16.86
C GLU A 302 11.51 -3.92 -17.48
N TYR A 303 12.54 -3.22 -17.01
CA TYR A 303 13.02 -2.01 -17.67
C TYR A 303 14.54 -1.87 -17.54
N TYR A 304 15.25 -1.69 -18.67
CA TYR A 304 16.72 -1.68 -18.75
C TYR A 304 17.41 -2.81 -17.93
N GLY A 305 16.90 -4.04 -18.04
CA GLY A 305 17.47 -5.21 -17.35
C GLY A 305 17.14 -5.29 -15.85
N VAL A 306 16.33 -4.38 -15.31
CA VAL A 306 15.77 -4.48 -13.96
C VAL A 306 14.45 -5.25 -14.02
N GLN A 307 14.38 -6.41 -13.39
CA GLN A 307 13.11 -7.14 -13.21
C GLN A 307 12.19 -6.39 -12.23
N LEU A 308 10.92 -6.26 -12.61
CA LEU A 308 9.91 -5.50 -11.89
C LEU A 308 8.69 -6.37 -11.58
N ASP A 309 7.97 -5.96 -10.53
CA ASP A 309 6.73 -6.57 -10.06
C ASP A 309 5.48 -5.85 -10.60
N GLY A 310 5.66 -4.95 -11.58
CA GLY A 310 4.63 -4.06 -12.14
C GLY A 310 3.27 -4.74 -12.38
N PRO A 311 3.18 -5.75 -13.26
CA PRO A 311 1.92 -6.44 -13.55
C PRO A 311 1.23 -7.01 -12.30
N GLN A 312 2.00 -7.63 -11.40
CA GLN A 312 1.45 -8.31 -10.22
C GLN A 312 1.02 -7.29 -9.16
N PHE A 313 1.81 -6.23 -8.96
CA PHE A 313 1.47 -5.16 -8.04
C PHE A 313 0.20 -4.43 -8.48
N VAL A 314 0.12 -4.02 -9.75
CA VAL A 314 -1.05 -3.37 -10.34
C VAL A 314 -2.29 -4.25 -10.21
N ALA A 315 -2.18 -5.55 -10.48
CA ALA A 315 -3.30 -6.47 -10.33
C ALA A 315 -3.78 -6.59 -8.88
N LYS A 316 -2.86 -6.58 -7.90
CA LYS A 316 -3.22 -6.58 -6.47
C LYS A 316 -3.91 -5.29 -6.04
N VAL A 317 -3.48 -4.13 -6.56
CA VAL A 317 -4.16 -2.85 -6.30
C VAL A 317 -5.57 -2.87 -6.87
N ILE A 318 -5.76 -3.28 -8.13
CA ILE A 318 -7.09 -3.37 -8.76
C ILE A 318 -7.98 -4.37 -8.01
N ALA A 319 -7.45 -5.55 -7.65
CA ALA A 319 -8.20 -6.51 -6.83
C ALA A 319 -8.61 -5.93 -5.47
N THR A 320 -7.80 -5.06 -4.87
CA THR A 320 -8.12 -4.35 -3.62
C THR A 320 -9.27 -3.37 -3.83
N MET A 321 -9.24 -2.61 -4.93
CA MET A 321 -10.30 -1.69 -5.32
C MET A 321 -11.62 -2.43 -5.53
N VAL A 322 -11.62 -3.51 -6.32
CA VAL A 322 -12.77 -4.41 -6.53
C VAL A 322 -13.27 -4.98 -5.19
N GLY A 323 -12.36 -5.42 -4.32
CA GLY A 323 -12.72 -5.92 -3.00
C GLY A 323 -13.41 -4.87 -2.13
N PHE A 324 -12.98 -3.61 -2.21
CA PHE A 324 -13.63 -2.49 -1.53
C PHE A 324 -15.05 -2.23 -2.04
N THR A 325 -15.26 -2.19 -3.35
CA THR A 325 -16.60 -1.94 -3.93
C THR A 325 -17.60 -3.05 -3.60
N GLN A 326 -17.11 -4.29 -3.44
CA GLN A 326 -17.91 -5.44 -3.02
C GLN A 326 -18.07 -5.56 -1.50
N GLY A 327 -17.38 -4.75 -0.69
CA GLY A 327 -17.39 -4.83 0.78
C GLY A 327 -16.65 -6.05 1.35
N THR A 328 -15.73 -6.63 0.58
CA THR A 328 -14.86 -7.74 1.04
C THR A 328 -13.52 -7.23 1.57
N PHE A 329 -13.15 -5.98 1.27
CA PHE A 329 -12.05 -5.29 1.94
C PHE A 329 -12.49 -4.86 3.34
N ILE A 330 -11.84 -5.41 4.37
CA ILE A 330 -12.13 -5.11 5.77
C ILE A 330 -10.99 -4.25 6.33
N VAL A 331 -11.30 -2.99 6.63
CA VAL A 331 -10.44 -2.19 7.51
C VAL A 331 -10.65 -2.72 8.92
N VAL A 332 -9.64 -3.37 9.50
CA VAL A 332 -9.70 -3.76 10.91
C VAL A 332 -9.60 -2.47 11.71
N GLU A 333 -10.75 -1.96 12.18
CA GLU A 333 -10.75 -0.87 13.15
C GLU A 333 -9.92 -1.30 14.35
N LYS A 334 -8.91 -0.48 14.69
CA LYS A 334 -8.08 -0.67 15.87
C LYS A 334 -9.01 -0.62 17.08
N VAL A 335 -9.32 -1.78 17.66
CA VAL A 335 -10.06 -1.87 18.92
C VAL A 335 -9.19 -1.19 19.98
N ILE A 336 -9.51 0.06 20.30
CA ILE A 336 -8.88 0.78 21.42
C ILE A 336 -9.43 0.13 22.69
N THR A 337 -8.65 -0.77 23.28
CA THR A 337 -8.93 -1.33 24.61
C THR A 337 -8.78 -0.21 25.64
N GLN A 338 -9.85 0.53 25.89
CA GLN A 338 -9.92 1.52 26.95
C GLN A 338 -9.84 0.75 28.28
N THR A 339 -8.67 0.78 28.91
CA THR A 339 -8.47 0.18 30.24
C THR A 339 -9.04 1.16 31.26
N GLU A 340 -10.36 1.10 31.51
CA GLU A 340 -10.93 1.79 32.67
C GLU A 340 -10.34 1.15 33.93
N THR A 341 -9.50 1.91 34.63
CA THR A 341 -8.99 1.52 35.94
C THR A 341 -10.10 1.72 36.96
N VAL A 342 -10.95 0.71 37.13
CA VAL A 342 -11.96 0.70 38.20
C VAL A 342 -11.24 0.53 39.53
N THR A 343 -11.17 1.61 40.32
CA THR A 343 -10.70 1.55 41.71
C THR A 343 -11.83 1.02 42.59
N GLU A 344 -11.97 -0.30 42.70
CA GLU A 344 -12.93 -0.90 43.63
C GLU A 344 -12.41 -0.80 45.07
N THR A 345 -13.08 0.04 45.87
CA THR A 345 -12.89 0.08 47.32
C THR A 345 -13.57 -1.15 47.93
N VAL A 346 -12.76 -2.13 48.34
CA VAL A 346 -13.21 -3.35 49.01
C VAL A 346 -13.82 -3.01 50.38
N THR A 347 -15.16 -3.08 50.49
CA THR A 347 -15.84 -3.25 51.79
C THR A 347 -16.25 -4.71 51.94
N LYS A 348 -15.60 -5.36 52.89
CA LYS A 348 -15.71 -6.79 53.21
C LYS A 348 -17.01 -7.07 53.98
N THR A 349 -17.92 -7.87 53.42
CA THR A 349 -18.96 -8.58 54.19
C THR A 349 -19.16 -10.00 53.65
N GLN A 350 -19.17 -10.95 54.57
CA GLN A 350 -19.16 -12.40 54.40
C GLN A 350 -20.45 -13.00 53.79
N THR A 351 -20.22 -13.99 52.91
CA THR A 351 -20.79 -15.35 52.87
C THR A 351 -22.31 -15.56 52.78
N GLU A 352 -22.79 -16.11 51.66
CA GLU A 352 -23.35 -17.48 51.59
C GLU A 352 -23.47 -18.04 50.16
N THR A 353 -23.37 -19.36 50.09
CA THR A 353 -23.13 -20.28 48.97
C THR A 353 -24.39 -20.60 48.15
N THR A 354 -24.30 -20.81 46.81
CA THR A 354 -24.73 -22.08 46.15
C THR A 354 -24.14 -22.20 44.72
N THR A 355 -23.55 -23.35 44.44
CA THR A 355 -22.87 -23.77 43.21
C THR A 355 -23.83 -24.30 42.14
N LYS A 356 -23.60 -23.99 40.85
CA LYS A 356 -23.65 -24.97 39.75
C LYS A 356 -22.99 -24.44 38.46
N THR A 357 -21.81 -24.95 38.12
CA THR A 357 -21.26 -24.90 36.76
C THR A 357 -20.57 -26.22 36.46
N GLU A 358 -21.07 -26.91 35.43
CA GLU A 358 -20.42 -28.06 34.81
C GLU A 358 -19.16 -27.59 34.06
N THR A 359 -18.04 -28.27 34.26
CA THR A 359 -16.83 -28.07 33.48
C THR A 359 -16.42 -29.43 32.91
N ALA A 360 -16.54 -29.56 31.59
CA ALA A 360 -15.90 -30.64 30.85
C ALA A 360 -14.39 -30.34 30.81
N THR A 361 -13.61 -31.22 31.40
CA THR A 361 -12.14 -31.19 31.39
C THR A 361 -11.65 -31.70 30.04
N VAL A 362 -11.02 -30.83 29.23
CA VAL A 362 -10.11 -31.26 28.16
C VAL A 362 -8.69 -31.09 28.69
N THR A 363 -7.97 -32.20 28.77
CA THR A 363 -6.57 -32.26 29.16
C THR A 363 -5.71 -31.99 27.93
N GLU A 364 -5.02 -30.85 27.89
CA GLU A 364 -3.85 -30.68 27.03
C GLU A 364 -2.60 -30.54 27.91
N THR A 365 -1.69 -31.50 27.73
CA THR A 365 -0.37 -31.56 28.34
C THR A 365 0.57 -30.60 27.63
N ALA A 366 0.84 -29.44 28.21
CA ALA A 366 1.93 -28.57 27.77
C ALA A 366 3.24 -29.01 28.46
N ILE A 367 4.18 -29.49 27.65
CA ILE A 367 5.56 -29.76 28.04
C ILE A 367 6.26 -28.41 28.26
N GLN A 368 6.62 -28.09 29.51
CA GLN A 368 7.55 -27.00 29.80
C GLN A 368 8.98 -27.47 29.56
N THR A 369 9.61 -26.91 28.53
CA THR A 369 11.07 -26.96 28.33
C THR A 369 11.71 -25.97 29.30
N THR A 370 12.39 -26.47 30.33
CA THR A 370 13.21 -25.64 31.23
C THR A 370 14.59 -25.45 30.61
N THR A 371 14.88 -24.26 30.11
CA THR A 371 16.24 -23.86 29.74
C THR A 371 16.99 -23.47 31.00
N VAL A 372 17.94 -24.30 31.43
CA VAL A 372 18.88 -23.98 32.52
C VAL A 372 20.00 -23.12 31.94
N THR A 373 20.07 -21.86 32.36
CA THR A 373 21.22 -21.00 32.09
C THR A 373 22.35 -21.39 33.05
N GLU A 374 23.41 -21.98 32.51
CA GLU A 374 24.66 -22.22 33.23
C GLU A 374 25.27 -20.89 33.68
N THR A 375 25.48 -20.75 34.99
CA THR A 375 26.16 -19.59 35.58
C THR A 375 27.67 -19.83 35.56
N ASN A 376 28.40 -18.91 34.94
CA ASN A 376 29.86 -18.85 34.87
C ASN A 376 30.52 -19.00 36.26
N THR A 377 31.07 -20.18 36.54
CA THR A 377 31.81 -20.53 37.76
C THR A 377 33.21 -19.89 37.86
N ALA A 378 33.61 -19.06 36.88
CA ALA A 378 34.91 -18.38 36.87
C ALA A 378 34.98 -17.12 37.76
N VAL A 379 33.85 -16.48 38.07
CA VAL A 379 33.84 -15.20 38.83
C VAL A 379 33.83 -15.40 40.34
N ILE A 380 33.31 -16.54 40.83
CA ILE A 380 33.22 -16.85 42.26
C ILE A 380 34.57 -17.36 42.82
N ALA A 381 35.40 -18.01 41.99
CA ALA A 381 36.72 -18.50 42.40
C ALA A 381 37.75 -17.37 42.63
N ALA A 382 37.66 -16.27 41.87
CA ALA A 382 38.58 -15.13 42.00
C ALA A 382 38.31 -14.29 43.27
N ALA A 383 37.05 -14.17 43.70
CA ALA A 383 36.68 -13.43 44.90
C ALA A 383 37.14 -14.13 46.20
N VAL A 384 37.12 -15.46 46.24
CA VAL A 384 37.54 -16.24 47.42
C VAL A 384 39.06 -16.19 47.63
N ILE A 385 39.85 -16.17 46.55
CA ILE A 385 41.32 -16.09 46.63
C ILE A 385 41.79 -14.73 47.16
N ILE A 386 41.13 -13.63 46.75
CA ILE A 386 41.48 -12.28 47.22
C ILE A 386 41.16 -12.12 48.71
N ILE A 387 40.04 -12.66 49.18
CA ILE A 387 39.65 -12.62 50.60
C ILE A 387 40.61 -13.46 51.47
N LEU A 388 41.04 -14.64 50.99
CA LEU A 388 42.00 -15.47 51.71
C LEU A 388 43.41 -14.86 51.73
N ALA A 389 43.84 -14.16 50.67
CA ALA A 389 45.12 -13.45 50.63
C ALA A 389 45.12 -12.23 51.59
N ALA A 390 44.00 -11.49 51.66
CA ALA A 390 43.85 -10.37 52.59
C ALA A 390 43.85 -10.83 54.07
N LEU A 391 43.19 -11.95 54.37
CA LEU A 391 43.20 -12.54 55.72
C LEU A 391 44.58 -13.11 56.10
N GLY A 392 45.30 -13.70 55.15
CA GLY A 392 46.67 -14.16 55.36
C GLY A 392 47.66 -13.02 55.63
N ALA A 393 47.55 -11.91 54.92
CA ALA A 393 48.36 -10.72 55.14
C ALA A 393 48.08 -10.04 56.49
N ALA A 394 46.80 -9.98 56.90
CA ALA A 394 46.40 -9.48 58.22
C ALA A 394 46.93 -10.35 59.37
N PHE A 395 46.94 -11.68 59.21
CA PHE A 395 47.50 -12.61 60.20
C PHE A 395 49.03 -12.48 60.33
N PHE A 396 49.74 -12.17 59.24
CA PHE A 396 51.19 -11.98 59.25
C PHE A 396 51.62 -10.63 59.85
N LEU A 397 50.77 -9.60 59.74
CA LEU A 397 50.99 -8.27 60.35
C LEU A 397 50.67 -8.22 61.85
N LEU A 398 49.87 -9.15 62.37
CA LEU A 398 49.52 -9.25 63.80
C LEU A 398 50.49 -10.14 64.61
N ARG A 399 51.58 -10.64 64.01
CA ARG A 399 52.55 -11.54 64.64
C ARG A 399 53.99 -10.99 64.73
N ARG A 400 54.16 -9.67 64.74
CA ARG A 400 55.41 -9.00 65.13
C ARG A 400 55.24 -8.23 66.43
#